data_AF-A0A845BHV3-F1
#
_entry.id   AF-A0A845BHV3-F1
#
_cell.length_a   1.000
_cell.length_b   1.000
_cell.length_c   1.000
_cell.angle_alpha   90.00
_cell.angle_beta   90.00
_cell.angle_gamma   90.00
#
_symmetry.space_group_name_H-M   'P 1'
#
loop_
_entity.id
_entity.type
_entity.pdbx_description
1 polymer ?
#
loop_
_entity_poly.entity_id
_entity_poly.type
_entity_poly.pdbx_seq_one_letter_code
_entity_poly.pdbx_strand_id
1 'polypeptide(L)'
;MVRQQGAGHATGGDMDSARSNPSTKLARSDLEQVVRAVMRHDFHEPSRTHIVWCPGVGRNGAKGFGDAADEAHRMFLRRIGELLDAASPTDLQRWSANLARSKAESSREAQIRSLAARERMGAYSLGLDPAQVTLLADAPGVPASNQAIVDALRAGLAAFRAAADRTTRDDVVAAISANESKLRVGRQGRGDETIYRTVRMDAETHARLQLQAHEIGVKLQELCRYVLALALESRAPTQNQDDGATAFNAKPRGNPFVDLSTQQFAQVAKDARMSRTVLSAIRDGRVVGLPGVVAERIGRAMPTPVPANDIILHACSGARLPPAMAAKAKRKPTAFASAMTLEEVAREAGMTADAIQHMLAD
;
A
#
# COMPACT_ATOMS: atom_id res chain seq x y z
N MET A 1 -92.89 -29.44 26.02
CA MET A 1 -91.80 -28.44 26.19
C MET A 1 -90.56 -29.04 25.53
N VAL A 2 -90.22 -28.84 24.26
CA VAL A 2 -89.89 -27.63 23.47
C VAL A 2 -88.74 -26.79 24.05
N ARG A 3 -87.54 -26.97 23.46
CA ARG A 3 -86.55 -25.97 22.97
C ARG A 3 -85.43 -26.78 22.27
N GLN A 4 -85.20 -26.72 20.93
CA GLN A 4 -84.52 -25.66 20.12
C GLN A 4 -83.20 -25.22 20.75
N GLN A 5 -82.01 -25.10 20.12
CA GLN A 5 -81.38 -25.10 18.78
C GLN A 5 -79.88 -25.43 19.06
N GLY A 6 -78.94 -25.72 18.17
CA GLY A 6 -78.79 -25.61 16.73
C GLY A 6 -77.38 -26.11 16.35
N ALA A 7 -77.19 -26.39 15.07
CA ALA A 7 -75.95 -26.89 14.47
C ALA A 7 -74.80 -25.87 14.53
N GLY A 8 -73.58 -26.38 14.74
CA GLY A 8 -72.32 -25.65 14.57
C GLY A 8 -71.31 -26.51 13.80
N HIS A 9 -71.46 -26.55 12.48
CA HIS A 9 -70.39 -26.89 11.55
C HIS A 9 -69.41 -25.72 11.54
N ALA A 10 -68.15 -25.92 11.93
CA ALA A 10 -67.06 -24.99 11.66
C ALA A 10 -66.17 -25.61 10.58
N THR A 11 -66.45 -25.23 9.34
CA THR A 11 -65.50 -25.08 8.23
C THR A 11 -64.26 -24.32 8.75
N GLY A 12 -63.02 -24.73 8.47
CA GLY A 12 -62.45 -24.64 7.12
C GLY A 12 -62.17 -23.18 6.78
N GLY A 13 -60.91 -22.75 6.87
CA GLY A 13 -60.44 -21.38 6.57
C GLY A 13 -59.58 -20.85 7.73
N ASP A 14 -58.35 -20.38 7.55
CA ASP A 14 -57.60 -20.08 6.36
C ASP A 14 -56.13 -20.39 6.59
N MET A 15 -55.53 -20.98 5.55
CA MET A 15 -54.09 -20.98 5.38
C MET A 15 -53.62 -19.53 5.44
N ASP A 16 -52.83 -19.21 6.47
CA ASP A 16 -51.95 -18.04 6.50
C ASP A 16 -50.96 -18.17 5.34
N SER A 17 -51.47 -17.79 4.18
CA SER A 17 -50.78 -17.66 2.92
C SER A 17 -49.79 -16.55 3.15
N ALA A 18 -48.53 -16.96 3.37
CA ALA A 18 -47.35 -16.14 3.37
C ALA A 18 -47.50 -14.98 2.37
N ARG A 19 -47.92 -13.81 2.86
CA ARG A 19 -47.86 -12.56 2.13
C ARG A 19 -46.38 -12.23 1.99
N SER A 20 -45.75 -12.84 0.98
CA SER A 20 -44.42 -12.49 0.52
C SER A 20 -44.44 -11.01 0.20
N ASN A 21 -43.70 -10.25 1.02
CA ASN A 21 -43.55 -8.81 0.92
C ASN A 21 -43.21 -8.46 -0.54
N PRO A 22 -43.86 -7.49 -1.20
CA PRO A 22 -43.58 -7.14 -2.60
C PRO A 22 -42.11 -6.84 -2.89
N SER A 23 -41.35 -6.35 -1.89
CA SER A 23 -39.89 -6.16 -2.02
C SER A 23 -39.13 -7.48 -2.14
N THR A 24 -39.56 -8.55 -1.47
CA THR A 24 -38.93 -9.88 -1.57
C THR A 24 -39.24 -10.55 -2.90
N LYS A 25 -40.43 -10.35 -3.47
CA LYS A 25 -40.77 -10.85 -4.81
C LYS A 25 -39.93 -10.19 -5.91
N LEU A 26 -39.73 -8.88 -5.82
CA LEU A 26 -38.89 -8.15 -6.77
C LEU A 26 -37.42 -8.60 -6.66
N ALA A 27 -36.88 -8.66 -5.44
CA ALA A 27 -35.52 -9.14 -5.18
C ALA A 27 -35.29 -10.58 -5.66
N ARG A 28 -36.30 -11.45 -5.55
CA ARG A 28 -36.28 -12.80 -6.09
C ARG A 28 -36.19 -12.81 -7.62
N SER A 29 -37.06 -12.05 -8.30
CA SER A 29 -37.10 -12.03 -9.77
C SER A 29 -35.81 -11.49 -10.36
N ASP A 30 -35.26 -10.43 -9.77
CA ASP A 30 -33.96 -9.86 -10.19
C ASP A 30 -32.82 -10.86 -9.98
N LEU A 31 -32.82 -11.57 -8.85
CA LEU A 31 -31.79 -12.55 -8.55
C LEU A 31 -31.87 -13.77 -9.49
N GLU A 32 -33.06 -14.25 -9.82
CA GLU A 32 -33.25 -15.33 -10.82
C GLU A 32 -32.71 -14.93 -12.20
N GLN A 33 -32.95 -13.69 -12.65
CA GLN A 33 -32.38 -13.20 -13.92
C GLN A 33 -30.85 -13.14 -13.88
N VAL A 34 -30.28 -12.60 -12.80
CA VAL A 34 -28.82 -12.52 -12.65
C VAL A 34 -28.20 -13.92 -12.61
N VAL A 35 -28.78 -14.86 -11.87
CA VAL A 35 -28.33 -16.26 -11.81
C VAL A 35 -28.30 -16.89 -13.19
N ARG A 36 -29.37 -16.73 -13.99
CA ARG A 36 -29.41 -17.25 -15.36
C ARG A 36 -28.34 -16.63 -16.26
N ALA A 37 -27.99 -15.37 -16.04
CA ALA A 37 -26.98 -14.68 -16.83
C ALA A 37 -25.53 -15.08 -16.48
N VAL A 38 -25.28 -15.60 -15.27
CA VAL A 38 -23.92 -15.88 -14.77
C VAL A 38 -23.66 -17.37 -14.46
N MET A 39 -24.67 -18.22 -14.57
CA MET A 39 -24.51 -19.66 -14.42
C MET A 39 -23.49 -20.19 -15.43
N ARG A 40 -22.77 -21.24 -15.03
CA ARG A 40 -21.80 -21.93 -15.87
C ARG A 40 -22.27 -23.36 -16.08
N HIS A 41 -21.94 -23.89 -17.24
CA HIS A 41 -22.17 -25.28 -17.59
C HIS A 41 -20.82 -25.94 -17.88
N ASP A 42 -20.60 -27.10 -17.29
CA ASP A 42 -19.38 -27.88 -17.42
C ASP A 42 -19.71 -29.37 -17.61
N PHE A 43 -18.76 -30.14 -18.14
CA PHE A 43 -18.89 -31.58 -18.30
C PHE A 43 -17.74 -32.29 -17.58
N HIS A 44 -18.07 -33.09 -16.58
CA HIS A 44 -17.08 -33.86 -15.84
C HIS A 44 -16.87 -35.21 -16.52
N GLU A 45 -15.84 -35.27 -17.38
CA GLU A 45 -15.50 -36.44 -18.19
C GLU A 45 -15.45 -37.76 -17.40
N PRO A 46 -14.77 -37.85 -16.23
CA PRO A 46 -14.62 -39.12 -15.52
C PRO A 46 -15.94 -39.71 -15.00
N SER A 47 -16.90 -38.88 -14.62
CA SER A 47 -18.22 -39.35 -14.16
C SER A 47 -19.29 -39.25 -15.23
N ARG A 48 -18.94 -38.78 -16.44
CA ARG A 48 -19.87 -38.49 -17.55
C ARG A 48 -21.08 -37.65 -17.13
N THR A 49 -20.86 -36.65 -16.27
CA THR A 49 -21.95 -35.86 -15.68
C THR A 49 -21.89 -34.42 -16.16
N HIS A 50 -23.03 -33.89 -16.57
CA HIS A 50 -23.22 -32.46 -16.82
C HIS A 50 -23.43 -31.73 -15.51
N ILE A 51 -22.75 -30.60 -15.35
CA ILE A 51 -22.80 -29.78 -14.13
C ILE A 51 -23.18 -28.35 -14.50
N VAL A 52 -24.31 -27.88 -13.97
CA VAL A 52 -24.68 -26.45 -14.03
C VAL A 52 -24.49 -25.86 -12.66
N TRP A 53 -23.77 -24.74 -12.56
CA TRP A 53 -23.46 -24.17 -11.24
C TRP A 53 -23.39 -22.64 -11.23
N CYS A 54 -23.63 -22.09 -10.04
CA CYS A 54 -23.53 -20.66 -9.72
C CYS A 54 -22.92 -20.49 -8.32
N PRO A 55 -21.66 -20.04 -8.20
CA PRO A 55 -20.92 -20.03 -6.94
C PRO A 55 -21.43 -19.00 -5.93
N GLY A 56 -22.13 -17.96 -6.39
CA GLY A 56 -22.57 -16.84 -5.55
C GLY A 56 -23.90 -17.03 -4.82
N VAL A 57 -24.57 -18.19 -5.00
CA VAL A 57 -25.89 -18.47 -4.41
C VAL A 57 -25.81 -19.68 -3.47
N GLY A 58 -26.40 -19.56 -2.28
CA GLY A 58 -26.27 -20.58 -1.23
C GLY A 58 -24.95 -20.51 -0.48
N ARG A 59 -24.70 -21.48 0.41
CA ARG A 59 -23.47 -21.55 1.23
C ARG A 59 -22.26 -22.08 0.45
N ASN A 60 -22.49 -22.99 -0.50
CA ASN A 60 -21.46 -23.71 -1.26
C ASN A 60 -21.58 -23.51 -2.79
N GLY A 61 -22.32 -22.49 -3.22
CA GLY A 61 -22.80 -22.38 -4.60
C GLY A 61 -23.98 -23.31 -4.88
N ALA A 62 -24.87 -22.87 -5.76
CA ALA A 62 -25.96 -23.68 -6.27
C ALA A 62 -25.44 -24.56 -7.41
N LYS A 63 -25.81 -25.83 -7.43
CA LYS A 63 -25.38 -26.80 -8.45
C LYS A 63 -26.56 -27.69 -8.84
N GLY A 64 -26.62 -28.02 -10.12
CA GLY A 64 -27.46 -29.08 -10.68
C GLY A 64 -26.58 -30.06 -11.45
N PHE A 65 -26.94 -31.33 -11.36
CA PHE A 65 -26.24 -32.44 -11.99
C PHE A 65 -27.24 -33.21 -12.84
N GLY A 66 -26.75 -33.83 -13.92
CA GLY A 66 -27.56 -34.70 -14.76
C GLY A 66 -26.70 -35.44 -15.78
N ASP A 67 -27.28 -36.48 -16.36
CA ASP A 67 -26.61 -37.27 -17.41
C ASP A 67 -26.70 -36.56 -18.77
N ALA A 68 -27.60 -35.58 -18.87
CA ALA A 68 -27.73 -34.68 -20.01
C ALA A 68 -27.68 -33.20 -19.57
N ALA A 69 -27.24 -32.31 -20.48
CA ALA A 69 -27.17 -30.87 -20.24
C ALA A 69 -28.52 -30.27 -19.79
N ASP A 70 -29.61 -30.63 -20.46
CA ASP A 70 -30.96 -30.14 -20.14
C ASP A 70 -31.47 -30.64 -18.77
N GLU A 71 -31.05 -31.84 -18.38
CA GLU A 71 -31.37 -32.38 -17.06
C GLU A 71 -30.62 -31.63 -15.96
N ALA A 72 -29.30 -31.46 -16.12
CA ALA A 72 -28.48 -30.69 -15.19
C ALA A 72 -29.02 -29.25 -15.04
N HIS A 73 -29.47 -28.65 -16.15
CA HIS A 73 -30.09 -27.32 -16.15
C HIS A 73 -31.43 -27.29 -15.39
N ARG A 74 -32.33 -28.25 -15.63
CA ARG A 74 -33.60 -28.34 -14.88
C ARG A 74 -33.38 -28.57 -13.40
N MET A 75 -32.45 -29.46 -13.03
CA MET A 75 -32.09 -29.73 -11.63
C MET A 75 -31.51 -28.49 -10.96
N PHE A 76 -30.67 -27.73 -11.68
CA PHE A 76 -30.14 -26.45 -11.20
C PHE A 76 -31.25 -25.42 -10.96
N LEU A 77 -32.18 -25.22 -11.90
CA LEU A 77 -33.27 -24.26 -11.74
C LEU A 77 -34.19 -24.62 -10.57
N ARG A 78 -34.51 -25.91 -10.39
CA ARG A 78 -35.27 -26.38 -9.23
C ARG A 78 -34.54 -26.04 -7.93
N ARG A 79 -33.24 -26.33 -7.87
CA ARG A 79 -32.40 -26.04 -6.69
C ARG A 79 -32.32 -24.55 -6.39
N ILE A 80 -32.25 -23.70 -7.41
CA ILE A 80 -32.30 -22.25 -7.24
C ILE A 80 -33.64 -21.83 -6.65
N GLY A 81 -34.76 -22.32 -7.19
CA GLY A 81 -36.10 -22.05 -6.64
C GLY A 81 -36.20 -22.38 -5.15
N GLU A 82 -35.78 -23.60 -4.77
CA GLU A 82 -35.73 -24.04 -3.37
C GLU A 82 -34.88 -23.12 -2.48
N LEU A 83 -33.70 -22.72 -2.96
CA LEU A 83 -32.80 -21.85 -2.20
C LEU A 83 -33.38 -20.44 -2.03
N LEU A 84 -34.05 -19.91 -3.05
CA LEU A 84 -34.69 -18.60 -2.99
C LEU A 84 -35.92 -18.61 -2.09
N ASP A 85 -36.70 -19.70 -2.10
CA ASP A 85 -37.87 -19.87 -1.25
C ASP A 85 -37.50 -20.01 0.23
N ALA A 86 -36.36 -20.64 0.53
CA ALA A 86 -35.84 -20.80 1.88
C ALA A 86 -34.98 -19.62 2.38
N ALA A 87 -34.65 -18.66 1.51
CA ALA A 87 -33.71 -17.59 1.84
C ALA A 87 -34.33 -16.49 2.70
N SER A 88 -33.55 -16.00 3.66
CA SER A 88 -33.88 -14.75 4.35
C SER A 88 -33.66 -13.54 3.42
N PRO A 89 -34.28 -12.37 3.68
CA PRO A 89 -33.99 -11.13 2.94
C PRO A 89 -32.50 -10.77 2.95
N THR A 90 -31.81 -11.04 4.05
CA THR A 90 -30.36 -10.83 4.20
C THR A 90 -29.55 -11.73 3.27
N ASP A 91 -29.95 -13.00 3.14
CA ASP A 91 -29.30 -13.93 2.23
C ASP A 91 -29.48 -13.51 0.77
N LEU A 92 -30.69 -13.08 0.38
CA LEU A 92 -30.98 -12.59 -0.96
C LEU A 92 -30.14 -11.36 -1.31
N GLN A 93 -30.04 -10.38 -0.39
CA GLN A 93 -29.16 -9.21 -0.57
C GLN A 93 -27.69 -9.60 -0.70
N ARG A 94 -27.20 -10.50 0.16
CA ARG A 94 -25.81 -10.97 0.12
C ARG A 94 -25.50 -11.69 -1.20
N TRP A 95 -26.38 -12.58 -1.66
CA TRP A 95 -26.19 -13.30 -2.92
C TRP A 95 -26.24 -12.35 -4.12
N SER A 96 -27.18 -11.40 -4.14
CA SER A 96 -27.23 -10.37 -5.18
C SER A 96 -25.93 -9.57 -5.26
N ALA A 97 -25.41 -9.12 -4.12
CA ALA A 97 -24.12 -8.41 -4.05
C ALA A 97 -22.94 -9.28 -4.53
N ASN A 98 -22.90 -10.56 -4.15
CA ASN A 98 -21.87 -11.50 -4.59
C ASN A 98 -21.89 -11.74 -6.09
N LEU A 99 -23.08 -11.91 -6.68
CA LEU A 99 -23.22 -12.12 -8.12
C LEU A 99 -22.88 -10.86 -8.91
N ALA A 100 -23.30 -9.69 -8.42
CA ALA A 100 -22.92 -8.40 -9.02
C ALA A 100 -21.39 -8.24 -9.03
N ARG A 101 -20.72 -8.57 -7.92
CA ARG A 101 -19.26 -8.56 -7.81
C ARG A 101 -18.60 -9.53 -8.78
N SER A 102 -19.07 -10.78 -8.83
CA SER A 102 -18.51 -11.81 -9.73
C SER A 102 -18.69 -11.45 -11.22
N LYS A 103 -19.83 -10.86 -11.58
CA LYS A 103 -20.08 -10.34 -12.93
C LYS A 103 -19.14 -9.17 -13.26
N ALA A 104 -18.97 -8.23 -12.33
CA ALA A 104 -18.06 -7.11 -12.49
C ALA A 104 -16.61 -7.59 -12.66
N GLU A 105 -16.16 -8.54 -11.84
CA GLU A 105 -14.83 -9.14 -11.92
C GLU A 105 -14.60 -9.88 -13.25
N SER A 106 -15.57 -10.68 -13.69
CA SER A 106 -15.49 -11.38 -14.99
C SER A 106 -15.43 -10.40 -16.17
N SER A 107 -16.22 -9.32 -16.12
CA SER A 107 -16.19 -8.24 -17.11
C SER A 107 -14.84 -7.54 -17.11
N ARG A 108 -14.30 -7.23 -15.93
CA ARG A 108 -12.99 -6.61 -15.75
C ARG A 108 -11.86 -7.48 -16.28
N GLU A 109 -11.89 -8.78 -16.01
CA GLU A 109 -10.93 -9.74 -16.59
C GLU A 109 -11.02 -9.80 -18.12
N ALA A 110 -12.24 -9.78 -18.67
CA ALA A 110 -12.43 -9.74 -20.12
C ALA A 110 -11.86 -8.45 -20.74
N GLN A 111 -12.03 -7.31 -20.06
CA GLN A 111 -11.40 -6.04 -20.46
C GLN A 111 -9.87 -6.11 -20.39
N ILE A 112 -9.30 -6.68 -19.33
CA ILE A 112 -7.85 -6.90 -19.21
C ILE A 112 -7.34 -7.76 -20.36
N ARG A 113 -7.99 -8.89 -20.66
CA ARG A 113 -7.61 -9.77 -21.79
C ARG A 113 -7.69 -9.04 -23.12
N SER A 114 -8.74 -8.24 -23.33
CA SER A 114 -8.92 -7.43 -24.54
C SER A 114 -7.84 -6.37 -24.70
N LEU A 115 -7.48 -5.66 -23.62
CA LEU A 115 -6.39 -4.68 -23.60
C LEU A 115 -5.04 -5.37 -23.85
N ALA A 116 -4.77 -6.46 -23.14
CA ALA A 116 -3.53 -7.23 -23.27
C ALA A 116 -3.35 -7.81 -24.69
N ALA A 117 -4.43 -8.20 -25.37
CA ALA A 117 -4.36 -8.68 -26.76
C ALA A 117 -4.04 -7.56 -27.77
N ARG A 118 -4.36 -6.29 -27.44
CA ARG A 118 -4.06 -5.11 -28.27
C ARG A 118 -2.64 -4.57 -28.02
N GLU A 119 -2.15 -4.78 -26.81
CA GLU A 119 -0.83 -4.36 -26.34
C GLU A 119 0.25 -5.37 -26.77
N ARG A 120 1.14 -5.00 -27.69
CA ARG A 120 2.44 -5.68 -27.83
C ARG A 120 3.30 -5.28 -26.63
N MET A 121 4.14 -6.17 -26.09
CA MET A 121 5.04 -5.88 -24.95
C MET A 121 5.52 -4.42 -24.96
N GLY A 122 4.94 -3.61 -24.07
CA GLY A 122 5.10 -2.17 -24.10
C GLY A 122 6.38 -1.78 -23.38
N ALA A 123 7.29 -1.12 -24.08
CA ALA A 123 8.38 -0.40 -23.45
C ALA A 123 7.82 0.95 -22.96
N TYR A 124 7.68 1.09 -21.64
CA TYR A 124 7.06 2.27 -21.03
C TYR A 124 8.10 3.15 -20.34
N SER A 125 8.21 4.42 -20.73
CA SER A 125 9.09 5.35 -20.02
C SER A 125 8.42 5.84 -18.74
N LEU A 126 9.00 5.43 -17.60
CA LEU A 126 8.58 5.82 -16.27
C LEU A 126 9.65 6.73 -15.65
N GLY A 127 9.26 7.96 -15.32
CA GLY A 127 10.10 8.86 -14.54
C GLY A 127 10.06 8.42 -13.07
N LEU A 128 11.20 8.02 -12.52
CA LEU A 128 11.38 7.56 -11.15
C LEU A 128 12.17 8.57 -10.33
N ASP A 129 11.90 8.62 -9.05
CA ASP A 129 12.72 9.36 -8.10
C ASP A 129 14.03 8.59 -7.81
N PRO A 130 15.20 9.25 -7.70
CA PRO A 130 16.45 8.56 -7.37
C PRO A 130 16.36 7.71 -6.10
N ALA A 131 15.63 8.15 -5.08
CA ALA A 131 15.45 7.36 -3.86
C ALA A 131 14.69 6.05 -4.13
N GLN A 132 13.69 6.08 -5.02
CA GLN A 132 12.97 4.87 -5.42
C GLN A 132 13.87 3.93 -6.21
N VAL A 133 14.73 4.46 -7.09
CA VAL A 133 15.70 3.64 -7.85
C VAL A 133 16.70 2.97 -6.91
N THR A 134 17.21 3.69 -5.90
CA THR A 134 18.14 3.13 -4.91
C THR A 134 17.48 2.05 -4.06
N LEU A 135 16.23 2.22 -3.65
CA LEU A 135 15.50 1.21 -2.86
C LEU A 135 15.10 -0.03 -3.66
N LEU A 136 15.00 0.11 -4.98
CA LEU A 136 14.74 -1.00 -5.91
C LEU A 136 16.04 -1.66 -6.41
N ALA A 137 17.21 -1.13 -6.04
CA ALA A 137 18.49 -1.68 -6.44
C ALA A 137 18.72 -3.05 -5.82
N ASP A 138 19.09 -4.03 -6.63
CA ASP A 138 19.40 -5.38 -6.17
C ASP A 138 20.70 -5.42 -5.33
N ALA A 139 21.56 -4.41 -5.50
CA ALA A 139 22.78 -4.19 -4.71
C ALA A 139 23.16 -2.71 -4.63
N PRO A 140 23.90 -2.26 -3.60
CA PRO A 140 24.39 -0.89 -3.50
C PRO A 140 25.21 -0.48 -4.73
N GLY A 141 24.89 0.66 -5.33
CA GLY A 141 25.56 1.17 -6.53
C GLY A 141 25.17 0.48 -7.85
N VAL A 142 24.32 -0.55 -7.83
CA VAL A 142 23.79 -1.19 -9.03
C VAL A 142 22.40 -0.62 -9.33
N PRO A 143 22.13 -0.11 -10.56
CA PRO A 143 20.80 0.37 -10.90
C PRO A 143 19.78 -0.77 -10.82
N ALA A 144 18.59 -0.47 -10.29
CA ALA A 144 17.48 -1.41 -10.20
C ALA A 144 17.22 -2.12 -11.55
N SER A 145 17.17 -3.45 -11.53
CA SER A 145 16.84 -4.22 -12.72
C SER A 145 15.40 -3.96 -13.15
N ASN A 146 15.13 -4.10 -14.45
CA ASN A 146 13.76 -3.98 -14.99
C ASN A 146 12.80 -4.95 -14.27
N GLN A 147 13.26 -6.15 -13.95
CA GLN A 147 12.48 -7.17 -13.27
C GLN A 147 12.12 -6.73 -11.84
N ALA A 148 13.07 -6.17 -11.07
CA ALA A 148 12.80 -5.65 -9.73
C ALA A 148 11.72 -4.54 -9.74
N ILE A 149 11.76 -3.66 -10.74
CA ILE A 149 10.75 -2.60 -10.92
C ILE A 149 9.38 -3.19 -11.24
N VAL A 150 9.31 -4.16 -12.17
CA VAL A 150 8.05 -4.83 -12.54
C VAL A 150 7.44 -5.60 -11.36
N ASP A 151 8.26 -6.31 -10.59
CA ASP A 151 7.78 -7.06 -9.43
C ASP A 151 7.31 -6.14 -8.31
N ALA A 152 7.97 -4.98 -8.12
CA ALA A 152 7.50 -3.95 -7.22
C ALA A 152 6.16 -3.34 -7.70
N LEU A 153 6.00 -3.08 -9.00
CA LEU A 153 4.73 -2.60 -9.56
C LEU A 153 3.59 -3.61 -9.33
N ARG A 154 3.84 -4.91 -9.53
CA ARG A 154 2.86 -5.98 -9.28
C ARG A 154 2.47 -6.06 -7.80
N ALA A 155 3.45 -6.07 -6.91
CA ALA A 155 3.24 -6.10 -5.46
C ALA A 155 2.46 -4.86 -4.99
N GLY A 156 2.88 -3.68 -5.46
CA GLY A 156 2.22 -2.41 -5.17
C GLY A 156 0.78 -2.35 -5.67
N LEU A 157 0.50 -2.86 -6.86
CA LEU A 157 -0.86 -2.93 -7.40
C LEU A 157 -1.76 -3.86 -6.58
N ALA A 158 -1.22 -4.97 -6.06
CA ALA A 158 -1.97 -5.86 -5.18
C ALA A 158 -2.30 -5.16 -3.84
N ALA A 159 -1.31 -4.51 -3.23
CA ALA A 159 -1.51 -3.73 -1.99
C ALA A 159 -2.50 -2.57 -2.20
N PHE A 160 -2.39 -1.87 -3.31
CA PHE A 160 -3.31 -0.81 -3.72
C PHE A 160 -4.75 -1.32 -3.79
N ARG A 161 -5.00 -2.45 -4.47
CA ARG A 161 -6.35 -3.01 -4.60
C ARG A 161 -6.94 -3.40 -3.24
N ALA A 162 -6.14 -4.02 -2.38
CA ALA A 162 -6.57 -4.38 -1.03
C ALA A 162 -6.97 -3.15 -0.17
N ALA A 163 -6.31 -2.01 -0.38
CA ALA A 163 -6.62 -0.75 0.29
C ALA A 163 -7.80 0.01 -0.37
N ALA A 164 -7.89 -0.04 -1.70
CA ALA A 164 -8.94 0.63 -2.48
C ALA A 164 -10.34 0.09 -2.17
N ASP A 165 -10.47 -1.18 -1.80
CA ASP A 165 -11.75 -1.78 -1.39
C ASP A 165 -12.37 -1.11 -0.14
N ARG A 166 -11.59 -0.29 0.59
CA ARG A 166 -11.99 0.36 1.84
C ARG A 166 -12.07 1.88 1.77
N THR A 167 -11.79 2.48 0.61
CA THR A 167 -11.66 3.94 0.44
C THR A 167 -12.48 4.44 -0.74
N THR A 168 -12.88 5.71 -0.70
CA THR A 168 -13.60 6.30 -1.84
C THR A 168 -12.64 6.59 -2.99
N ARG A 169 -13.18 6.73 -4.21
CA ARG A 169 -12.38 7.12 -5.38
C ARG A 169 -11.67 8.46 -5.14
N ASP A 170 -12.32 9.41 -4.49
CA ASP A 170 -11.76 10.74 -4.24
C ASP A 170 -10.58 10.69 -3.26
N ASP A 171 -10.66 9.84 -2.23
CA ASP A 171 -9.55 9.60 -1.30
C ASP A 171 -8.33 9.02 -2.01
N VAL A 172 -8.57 8.08 -2.93
CA VAL A 172 -7.51 7.49 -3.76
C VAL A 172 -6.84 8.54 -4.64
N VAL A 173 -7.62 9.39 -5.30
CA VAL A 173 -7.09 10.49 -6.14
C VAL A 173 -6.28 11.48 -5.29
N ALA A 174 -6.77 11.81 -4.10
CA ALA A 174 -6.06 12.68 -3.16
C ALA A 174 -4.73 12.06 -2.70
N ALA A 175 -4.70 10.76 -2.39
CA ALA A 175 -3.49 10.05 -1.99
C ALA A 175 -2.43 10.03 -3.10
N ILE A 176 -2.83 9.75 -4.34
CA ILE A 176 -1.93 9.78 -5.51
C ILE A 176 -1.37 11.20 -5.71
N SER A 177 -2.22 12.22 -5.64
CA SER A 177 -1.83 13.63 -5.80
C SER A 177 -0.87 14.10 -4.70
N ALA A 178 -1.11 13.65 -3.46
CA ALA A 178 -0.23 13.93 -2.33
C ALA A 178 1.14 13.26 -2.50
N ASN A 179 1.18 12.02 -3.01
CA ASN A 179 2.42 11.33 -3.33
C ASN A 179 3.23 12.07 -4.41
N GLU A 180 2.61 12.49 -5.51
CA GLU A 180 3.29 13.27 -6.55
C GLU A 180 3.85 14.60 -6.00
N SER A 181 3.10 15.25 -5.11
CA SER A 181 3.54 16.47 -4.43
C SER A 181 4.76 16.21 -3.53
N LYS A 182 4.74 15.12 -2.75
CA LYS A 182 5.87 14.70 -1.91
C LYS A 182 7.12 14.41 -2.75
N LEU A 183 6.99 13.69 -3.85
CA LEU A 183 8.10 13.41 -4.77
C LEU A 183 8.69 14.71 -5.33
N ARG A 184 7.85 15.66 -5.75
CA ARG A 184 8.31 16.96 -6.26
C ARG A 184 9.06 17.78 -5.20
N VAL A 185 8.53 17.87 -3.99
CA VAL A 185 9.15 18.61 -2.88
C VAL A 185 10.46 17.95 -2.44
N GLY A 186 10.48 16.62 -2.36
CA GLY A 186 11.67 15.84 -2.04
C GLY A 186 12.82 16.12 -3.01
N ARG A 187 12.52 16.18 -4.32
CA ARG A 187 13.49 16.53 -5.37
C ARG A 187 14.03 17.95 -5.22
N GLN A 188 13.14 18.94 -5.05
CA GLN A 188 13.55 20.34 -4.87
C GLN A 188 14.45 20.54 -3.63
N GLY A 189 14.20 19.80 -2.55
CA GLY A 189 15.01 19.87 -1.33
C GLY A 189 16.41 19.23 -1.44
N ARG A 190 16.63 18.35 -2.42
CA ARG A 190 17.89 17.62 -2.65
C ARG A 190 18.66 18.08 -3.88
N GLY A 191 18.01 18.78 -4.81
CA GLY A 191 18.58 19.09 -6.14
C GLY A 191 18.53 17.91 -7.11
N ASP A 192 17.74 16.88 -6.80
CA ASP A 192 17.68 15.63 -7.55
C ASP A 192 16.78 15.77 -8.80
N GLU A 193 17.27 15.30 -9.95
CA GLU A 193 16.48 15.22 -11.18
C GLU A 193 15.69 13.90 -11.28
N THR A 194 14.61 13.92 -12.07
CA THR A 194 13.83 12.70 -12.33
C THR A 194 14.60 11.75 -13.24
N ILE A 195 14.75 10.49 -12.83
CA ILE A 195 15.42 9.46 -13.63
C ILE A 195 14.38 8.76 -14.50
N TYR A 196 14.43 8.98 -15.81
CA TYR A 196 13.57 8.26 -16.75
C TYR A 196 14.12 6.86 -17.03
N ARG A 197 13.31 5.83 -16.77
CA ARG A 197 13.62 4.44 -17.08
C ARG A 197 12.58 3.86 -18.01
N THR A 198 13.04 3.20 -19.06
CA THR A 198 12.16 2.40 -19.91
C THR A 198 11.92 1.05 -19.22
N VAL A 199 10.71 0.87 -18.70
CA VAL A 199 10.23 -0.35 -18.06
C VAL A 199 9.53 -1.22 -19.10
N ARG A 200 10.05 -2.42 -19.32
CA ARG A 200 9.42 -3.44 -20.18
C ARG A 200 8.61 -4.36 -19.28
N MET A 201 7.30 -4.42 -19.51
CA MET A 201 6.38 -5.28 -18.77
C MET A 201 5.56 -6.15 -19.73
N ASP A 202 5.08 -7.28 -19.23
CA ASP A 202 4.13 -8.09 -20.01
C ASP A 202 2.82 -7.33 -20.23
N ALA A 203 2.12 -7.70 -21.31
CA ALA A 203 0.90 -7.02 -21.74
C ALA A 203 -0.22 -7.08 -20.69
N GLU A 204 -0.26 -8.14 -19.89
CA GLU A 204 -1.29 -8.32 -18.86
C GLU A 204 -1.09 -7.36 -17.68
N THR A 205 0.14 -7.25 -17.18
CA THR A 205 0.52 -6.32 -16.11
C THR A 205 0.27 -4.87 -16.56
N HIS A 206 0.63 -4.54 -17.79
CA HIS A 206 0.36 -3.21 -18.35
C HIS A 206 -1.13 -2.93 -18.44
N ALA A 207 -1.91 -3.84 -19.03
CA ALA A 207 -3.36 -3.73 -19.14
C ALA A 207 -4.04 -3.56 -17.77
N ARG A 208 -3.57 -4.28 -16.74
CA ARG A 208 -4.06 -4.16 -15.36
C ARG A 208 -3.82 -2.77 -14.78
N LEU A 209 -2.63 -2.21 -14.96
CA LEU A 209 -2.29 -0.85 -14.48
C LEU A 209 -3.05 0.22 -15.27
N GLN A 210 -3.15 0.08 -16.59
CA GLN A 210 -3.86 1.00 -17.46
C GLN A 210 -5.36 1.06 -17.15
N LEU A 211 -5.99 -0.11 -16.99
CA LEU A 211 -7.39 -0.19 -16.62
C LEU A 211 -7.63 0.45 -15.24
N GLN A 212 -6.75 0.18 -14.26
CA GLN A 212 -6.84 0.77 -12.93
C GLN A 212 -6.69 2.30 -12.97
N ALA A 213 -5.75 2.83 -13.75
CA ALA A 213 -5.55 4.27 -13.91
C ALA A 213 -6.79 4.93 -14.54
N HIS A 214 -7.39 4.28 -15.54
CA HIS A 214 -8.61 4.73 -16.19
C HIS A 214 -9.82 4.74 -15.25
N GLU A 215 -10.03 3.67 -14.47
CA GLU A 215 -11.12 3.57 -13.50
C GLU A 215 -11.05 4.69 -12.43
N ILE A 216 -9.84 5.07 -12.02
CA ILE A 216 -9.61 6.14 -11.03
C ILE A 216 -9.67 7.52 -11.70
N GLY A 217 -9.28 7.63 -12.97
CA GLY A 217 -9.18 8.89 -13.70
C GLY A 217 -7.84 9.62 -13.50
N VAL A 218 -6.75 8.88 -13.33
CA VAL A 218 -5.38 9.42 -13.18
C VAL A 218 -4.49 9.01 -14.34
N LYS A 219 -3.34 9.65 -14.49
CA LYS A 219 -2.36 9.20 -15.49
C LYS A 219 -1.71 7.90 -15.04
N LEU A 220 -1.44 7.01 -15.98
CA LEU A 220 -0.75 5.75 -15.72
C LEU A 220 0.60 5.95 -15.00
N GLN A 221 1.35 7.01 -15.34
CA GLN A 221 2.63 7.33 -14.68
C GLN A 221 2.47 7.62 -13.18
N GLU A 222 1.44 8.39 -12.82
CA GLU A 222 1.15 8.79 -11.44
C GLU A 222 0.72 7.56 -10.63
N LEU A 223 -0.13 6.71 -11.21
CA LEU A 223 -0.48 5.43 -10.60
C LEU A 223 0.76 4.55 -10.41
N CYS A 224 1.60 4.37 -11.42
CA CYS A 224 2.83 3.56 -11.35
C CYS A 224 3.78 4.04 -10.24
N ARG A 225 4.01 5.35 -10.12
CA ARG A 225 4.84 5.93 -9.04
C ARG A 225 4.23 5.71 -7.66
N TYR A 226 2.91 5.86 -7.55
CA TYR A 226 2.21 5.65 -6.30
C TYR A 226 2.23 4.19 -5.85
N VAL A 227 1.92 3.24 -6.74
CA VAL A 227 1.96 1.81 -6.38
C VAL A 227 3.39 1.34 -6.10
N LEU A 228 4.41 1.92 -6.76
CA LEU A 228 5.81 1.69 -6.40
C LEU A 228 6.12 2.21 -4.99
N ALA A 229 5.63 3.39 -4.61
CA ALA A 229 5.80 3.91 -3.26
C ALA A 229 5.17 2.97 -2.22
N LEU A 230 3.95 2.48 -2.48
CA LEU A 230 3.28 1.49 -1.61
C LEU A 230 4.09 0.18 -1.48
N ALA A 231 4.61 -0.32 -2.60
CA ALA A 231 5.45 -1.52 -2.59
C ALA A 231 6.73 -1.32 -1.77
N LEU A 232 7.38 -0.16 -1.90
CA LEU A 232 8.59 0.18 -1.16
C LEU A 232 8.32 0.38 0.33
N GLU A 233 7.21 1.00 0.70
CA GLU A 233 6.77 1.12 2.10
C GLU A 233 6.51 -0.25 2.73
N SER A 234 5.99 -1.21 1.96
CA SER A 234 5.78 -2.59 2.42
C SER A 234 7.06 -3.44 2.50
N ARG A 235 8.11 -3.06 1.75
CA ARG A 235 9.41 -3.75 1.69
C ARG A 235 10.44 -3.16 2.66
N ALA A 236 10.20 -1.96 3.17
CA ALA A 236 10.98 -1.44 4.27
C ALA A 236 10.92 -2.49 5.39
N PRO A 237 12.07 -3.04 5.83
CA PRO A 237 12.05 -3.97 6.94
C PRO A 237 11.35 -3.28 8.09
N THR A 238 10.42 -4.00 8.70
CA THR A 238 9.85 -3.72 10.00
C THR A 238 11.01 -3.67 10.99
N GLN A 239 11.72 -2.55 11.03
CA GLN A 239 12.72 -2.23 12.04
C GLN A 239 12.14 -1.26 13.08
N ASN A 240 10.81 -1.06 13.08
CA ASN A 240 10.08 -0.32 14.10
C ASN A 240 8.66 -0.90 14.24
N GLN A 241 8.53 -2.07 14.85
CA GLN A 241 7.31 -2.50 15.53
C GLN A 241 7.71 -3.20 16.83
N ASP A 242 8.30 -2.41 17.72
CA ASP A 242 8.13 -2.52 19.18
C ASP A 242 8.66 -1.21 19.76
N ASP A 243 7.80 -0.19 19.72
CA ASP A 243 7.57 0.70 20.86
C ASP A 243 6.59 1.80 20.43
N GLY A 244 5.42 1.78 21.07
CA GLY A 244 4.64 2.97 21.34
C GLY A 244 3.95 3.64 20.15
N ALA A 245 2.65 3.38 20.04
CA ALA A 245 1.71 4.35 19.48
C ALA A 245 2.03 5.76 20.01
N THR A 246 2.45 6.67 19.13
CA THR A 246 2.03 8.08 19.14
C THR A 246 2.53 8.75 17.86
N ALA A 247 1.55 9.19 17.06
CA ALA A 247 1.56 10.36 16.21
C ALA A 247 2.90 10.86 15.61
N PHE A 248 2.94 10.79 14.28
CA PHE A 248 3.63 11.75 13.41
C PHE A 248 3.30 13.19 13.83
N ASN A 249 4.06 13.73 14.78
CA ASN A 249 4.23 15.16 15.10
C ASN A 249 5.22 15.29 16.26
N ALA A 250 6.46 14.82 16.09
CA ALA A 250 7.53 15.23 16.99
C ALA A 250 8.18 16.49 16.40
N LYS A 251 7.99 17.63 17.08
CA LYS A 251 8.93 18.77 17.01
C LYS A 251 10.37 18.22 17.10
N PRO A 252 11.37 18.88 16.49
CA PRO A 252 12.76 18.49 16.69
C PRO A 252 13.00 18.36 18.20
N ARG A 253 13.29 17.13 18.65
CA ARG A 253 13.81 16.90 20.00
C ARG A 253 15.11 17.72 20.05
N GLY A 254 15.33 18.46 21.14
CA GLY A 254 16.41 19.44 21.26
C GLY A 254 17.80 18.83 21.03
N ASN A 255 18.84 19.67 21.12
CA ASN A 255 20.22 19.24 20.92
C ASN A 255 20.51 17.96 21.75
N PRO A 256 20.82 16.80 21.12
CA PRO A 256 20.97 15.53 21.81
C PRO A 256 22.18 15.52 22.78
N PHE A 257 23.05 16.51 22.67
CA PHE A 257 24.24 16.66 23.50
C PHE A 257 24.05 17.67 24.66
N VAL A 258 22.86 18.27 24.83
CA VAL A 258 22.65 19.49 25.67
C VAL A 258 22.90 19.28 27.16
N ASP A 259 22.91 18.03 27.65
CA ASP A 259 23.09 17.69 29.06
C ASP A 259 24.29 16.76 29.34
N LEU A 260 25.21 16.60 28.37
CA LEU A 260 26.41 15.77 28.58
C LEU A 260 27.45 16.53 29.42
N SER A 261 27.83 15.95 30.56
CA SER A 261 29.02 16.40 31.28
C SER A 261 30.29 16.21 30.45
N THR A 262 31.36 16.93 30.79
CA THR A 262 32.67 16.83 30.11
C THR A 262 33.22 15.39 30.09
N GLN A 263 32.96 14.61 31.16
CA GLN A 263 33.36 13.20 31.25
C GLN A 263 32.51 12.31 30.35
N GLN A 264 31.18 12.48 30.36
CA GLN A 264 30.28 11.73 29.47
C GLN A 264 30.57 12.04 28.01
N PHE A 265 30.86 13.29 27.66
CA PHE A 265 31.22 13.67 26.30
C PHE A 265 32.52 13.02 25.83
N ALA A 266 33.53 12.93 26.71
CA ALA A 266 34.77 12.22 26.40
C ALA A 266 34.55 10.72 26.23
N GLN A 267 33.67 10.13 27.04
CA GLN A 267 33.31 8.72 26.96
C GLN A 267 32.56 8.41 25.66
N VAL A 268 31.58 9.24 25.28
CA VAL A 268 30.86 9.13 24.00
C VAL A 268 31.82 9.19 22.82
N ALA A 269 32.80 10.12 22.82
CA ALA A 269 33.78 10.22 21.74
C ALA A 269 34.63 8.95 21.63
N LYS A 270 35.08 8.41 22.77
CA LYS A 270 35.87 7.18 22.84
C LYS A 270 35.09 5.97 22.35
N ASP A 271 33.87 5.78 22.84
CA ASP A 271 33.01 4.65 22.48
C ASP A 271 32.53 4.76 21.03
N ALA A 272 32.36 5.98 20.53
CA ALA A 272 32.06 6.25 19.14
C ALA A 272 33.31 6.25 18.23
N ARG A 273 34.48 5.88 18.76
CA ARG A 273 35.76 5.75 18.04
C ARG A 273 36.17 6.99 17.25
N MET A 274 35.96 8.17 17.81
CA MET A 274 36.32 9.44 17.19
C MET A 274 37.00 10.39 18.17
N SER A 275 37.68 11.40 17.65
CA SER A 275 38.28 12.42 18.50
C SER A 275 37.19 13.31 19.13
N ARG A 276 37.47 13.87 20.31
CA ARG A 276 36.57 14.83 20.98
C ARG A 276 36.32 16.07 20.12
N THR A 277 37.28 16.45 19.28
CA THR A 277 37.19 17.56 18.33
C THR A 277 36.18 17.26 17.22
N VAL A 278 36.20 16.04 16.67
CA VAL A 278 35.23 15.59 15.66
C VAL A 278 33.83 15.52 16.25
N LEU A 279 33.67 14.93 17.44
CA LEU A 279 32.36 14.90 18.11
C LEU A 279 31.85 16.32 18.46
N SER A 280 32.77 17.25 18.79
CA SER A 280 32.42 18.64 19.04
C SER A 280 31.92 19.35 17.79
N ALA A 281 32.51 19.12 16.62
CA ALA A 281 31.99 19.66 15.36
C ALA A 281 30.60 19.11 15.00
N ILE A 282 30.32 17.84 15.31
CA ILE A 282 28.98 17.24 15.16
C ILE A 282 27.99 17.88 16.14
N ARG A 283 28.38 18.02 17.41
CA ARG A 283 27.58 18.72 18.43
C ARG A 283 27.27 20.16 18.04
N ASP A 284 28.22 20.84 17.43
CA ASP A 284 28.08 22.25 17.05
C ASP A 284 27.35 22.41 15.69
N GLY A 285 26.87 21.30 15.10
CA GLY A 285 26.05 21.33 13.90
C GLY A 285 26.81 21.69 12.62
N ARG A 286 28.12 21.41 12.57
CA ARG A 286 29.04 21.81 11.48
C ARG A 286 29.27 20.73 10.41
N VAL A 287 28.70 19.53 10.57
CA VAL A 287 29.00 18.37 9.72
C VAL A 287 27.85 18.09 8.76
N VAL A 288 28.12 18.13 7.46
CA VAL A 288 27.14 17.76 6.42
C VAL A 288 27.41 16.36 5.89
N GLY A 289 26.33 15.59 5.67
CA GLY A 289 26.41 14.24 5.14
C GLY A 289 27.00 13.23 6.12
N LEU A 290 26.70 13.36 7.42
CA LEU A 290 27.13 12.41 8.44
C LEU A 290 26.69 10.97 8.06
N PRO A 291 27.62 10.01 7.88
CA PRO A 291 27.24 8.65 7.53
C PRO A 291 26.37 8.01 8.60
N GLY A 292 25.35 7.25 8.17
CA GLY A 292 24.39 6.61 9.09
C GLY A 292 25.04 5.70 10.13
N VAL A 293 26.09 4.97 9.73
CA VAL A 293 26.87 4.09 10.61
C VAL A 293 27.58 4.87 11.73
N VAL A 294 28.09 6.07 11.42
CA VAL A 294 28.74 6.95 12.41
C VAL A 294 27.68 7.54 13.36
N ALA A 295 26.54 7.96 12.83
CA ALA A 295 25.44 8.50 13.62
C ALA A 295 24.83 7.47 14.57
N GLU A 296 24.68 6.22 14.12
CA GLU A 296 24.20 5.11 14.93
C GLU A 296 25.17 4.77 16.06
N ARG A 297 26.47 4.76 15.77
CA ARG A 297 27.50 4.54 16.78
C ARG A 297 27.52 5.65 17.83
N ILE A 298 27.41 6.93 17.44
CA ILE A 298 27.26 8.04 18.39
C ILE A 298 26.00 7.83 19.22
N GLY A 299 24.86 7.56 18.57
CA GLY A 299 23.57 7.36 19.23
C GLY A 299 23.57 6.25 20.29
N ARG A 300 24.27 5.14 20.02
CA ARG A 300 24.46 4.03 20.97
C ARG A 300 25.44 4.36 22.10
N ALA A 301 26.43 5.20 21.85
CA ALA A 301 27.42 5.63 22.85
C ALA A 301 26.87 6.65 23.85
N MET A 302 25.70 7.24 23.57
CA MET A 302 25.05 8.21 24.47
C MET A 302 24.57 7.55 25.78
N PRO A 303 24.64 8.24 26.93
CA PRO A 303 24.13 7.74 28.20
C PRO A 303 22.65 7.34 28.16
N THR A 304 21.85 8.07 27.37
CA THR A 304 20.51 7.68 26.95
C THR A 304 20.57 7.45 25.44
N PRO A 305 20.26 6.26 24.93
CA PRO A 305 20.34 5.97 23.50
C PRO A 305 19.55 6.98 22.66
N VAL A 306 20.20 7.55 21.65
CA VAL A 306 19.60 8.53 20.73
C VAL A 306 19.48 7.90 19.34
N PRO A 307 18.32 8.03 18.65
CA PRO A 307 18.19 7.55 17.28
C PRO A 307 19.22 8.19 16.35
N ALA A 308 19.81 7.40 15.45
CA ALA A 308 20.79 7.88 14.47
C ALA A 308 20.27 9.09 13.66
N ASN A 309 18.98 9.07 13.33
CA ASN A 309 18.33 10.16 12.59
C ASN A 309 18.38 11.50 13.34
N ASP A 310 18.22 11.50 14.66
CA ASP A 310 18.27 12.72 15.47
C ASP A 310 19.71 13.28 15.52
N ILE A 311 20.71 12.39 15.58
CA ILE A 311 22.13 12.77 15.48
C ILE A 311 22.45 13.37 14.10
N ILE A 312 21.95 12.78 13.02
CA ILE A 312 22.15 13.29 11.64
C ILE A 312 21.50 14.66 11.45
N LEU A 313 20.25 14.81 11.89
CA LEU A 313 19.51 16.07 11.81
C LEU A 313 20.21 17.17 12.62
N HIS A 314 20.73 16.83 13.79
CA HIS A 314 21.47 17.77 14.62
C HIS A 314 22.84 18.13 14.04
N ALA A 315 23.57 17.16 13.49
CA ALA A 315 24.90 17.36 12.90
C ALA A 315 24.92 18.43 11.80
N CYS A 316 23.80 18.58 11.07
CA CYS A 316 23.61 19.57 10.00
C CYS A 316 22.89 20.86 10.48
N SER A 317 22.52 20.97 11.75
CA SER A 317 21.61 22.03 12.24
C SER A 317 22.24 23.44 12.23
N GLY A 318 23.57 23.55 12.34
CA GLY A 318 24.32 24.80 12.24
C GLY A 318 24.69 25.20 10.80
N ALA A 319 24.52 24.29 9.84
CA ALA A 319 24.95 24.45 8.46
C ALA A 319 23.88 25.07 7.53
N ARG A 320 22.67 25.36 8.02
CA ARG A 320 21.57 25.87 7.19
C ARG A 320 20.83 27.04 7.84
N LEU A 321 21.27 28.26 7.52
CA LEU A 321 20.32 29.37 7.37
C LEU A 321 20.34 29.83 5.90
N PRO A 322 19.20 29.83 5.20
CA PRO A 322 19.05 30.56 3.95
C PRO A 322 19.42 32.05 4.17
N PRO A 323 20.05 32.74 3.21
CA PRO A 323 20.48 34.14 3.36
C PRO A 323 19.37 35.09 3.84
N ALA A 324 18.13 34.84 3.41
CA ALA A 324 16.95 35.62 3.80
C ALA A 324 16.53 35.44 5.27
N MET A 325 16.93 34.34 5.92
CA MET A 325 16.61 34.03 7.32
C MET A 325 17.75 34.42 8.28
N ALA A 326 19.00 34.43 7.81
CA ALA A 326 20.14 34.97 8.56
C ALA A 326 19.98 36.47 8.88
N ALA A 327 19.30 37.23 8.03
CA ALA A 327 19.01 38.66 8.25
C ALA A 327 17.95 38.93 9.34
N LYS A 328 17.10 37.95 9.69
CA LYS A 328 16.00 38.12 10.67
C LYS A 328 16.36 37.67 12.09
N ALA A 329 17.43 36.93 12.28
CA ALA A 329 17.88 36.47 13.60
C ALA A 329 18.67 37.59 14.32
N LYS A 330 17.96 38.52 14.97
CA LYS A 330 18.58 39.49 15.88
C LYS A 330 19.08 38.77 17.13
N ARG A 331 20.41 38.80 17.34
CA ARG A 331 21.24 38.47 18.54
C ARG A 331 22.10 37.19 18.45
N LYS A 332 23.22 37.31 17.72
CA LYS A 332 24.57 36.65 17.84
C LYS A 332 24.68 35.11 17.75
N PRO A 333 25.85 34.55 17.37
CA PRO A 333 26.75 34.84 16.24
C PRO A 333 27.10 33.55 15.43
N THR A 334 27.77 33.73 14.29
CA THR A 334 28.43 32.71 13.43
C THR A 334 27.55 31.59 12.86
N ALA A 335 26.83 31.92 11.77
CA ALA A 335 26.72 30.96 10.68
C ALA A 335 28.16 30.68 10.20
N PHE A 336 28.72 29.51 10.52
CA PHE A 336 30.05 29.13 10.06
C PHE A 336 30.02 29.03 8.53
N ALA A 337 30.94 29.72 7.87
CA ALA A 337 30.97 29.92 6.43
C ALA A 337 31.27 28.66 5.60
N SER A 338 31.45 27.50 6.21
CA SER A 338 31.72 26.25 5.51
C SER A 338 31.09 25.09 6.27
N ALA A 339 29.98 24.56 5.75
CA ALA A 339 29.60 23.19 6.04
C ALA A 339 30.76 22.27 5.64
N MET A 340 31.25 21.44 6.56
CA MET A 340 32.36 20.53 6.31
C MET A 340 31.85 19.09 6.31
N THR A 341 32.39 18.27 5.41
CA THR A 341 32.23 16.82 5.49
C THR A 341 32.91 16.30 6.77
N LEU A 342 32.49 15.12 7.23
CA LEU A 342 33.11 14.50 8.41
C LEU A 342 34.61 14.26 8.19
N GLU A 343 35.03 13.98 6.96
CA GLU A 343 36.43 13.85 6.56
C GLU A 343 37.22 15.14 6.70
N GLU A 344 36.68 16.27 6.24
CA GLU A 344 37.32 17.58 6.35
C GLU A 344 37.51 17.97 7.81
N VAL A 345 36.48 17.77 8.64
CA VAL A 345 36.56 17.98 10.09
C VAL A 345 37.62 17.09 10.73
N ALA A 346 37.72 15.82 10.33
CA ALA A 346 38.69 14.90 10.87
C ALA A 346 40.14 15.25 10.46
N ARG A 347 40.34 15.74 9.23
CA ARG A 347 41.64 16.27 8.77
C ARG A 347 42.04 17.54 9.54
N GLU A 348 41.11 18.48 9.74
CA GLU A 348 41.35 19.68 10.55
C GLU A 348 41.66 19.34 12.02
N ALA A 349 41.05 18.28 12.54
CA ALA A 349 41.33 17.75 13.88
C ALA A 349 42.67 17.00 13.98
N GLY A 350 43.46 16.92 12.89
CA GLY A 350 44.77 16.29 12.87
C GLY A 350 44.74 14.76 12.83
N MET A 351 43.64 14.13 12.42
CA MET A 351 43.57 12.68 12.27
C MET A 351 44.35 12.22 11.03
N THR A 352 45.04 11.09 11.14
CA THR A 352 45.72 10.46 9.99
C THR A 352 44.71 9.90 9.00
N ALA A 353 45.11 9.75 7.73
CA ALA A 353 44.23 9.18 6.70
C ALA A 353 43.69 7.79 7.08
N ASP A 354 44.55 6.95 7.68
CA ASP A 354 44.17 5.62 8.17
C ASP A 354 43.13 5.70 9.30
N ALA A 355 43.28 6.63 10.25
CA ALA A 355 42.32 6.83 11.34
C ALA A 355 40.97 7.35 10.84
N ILE A 356 40.97 8.18 9.78
CA ILE A 356 39.75 8.66 9.13
C ILE A 356 39.05 7.51 8.42
N GLN A 357 39.78 6.66 7.69
CA GLN A 357 39.20 5.49 7.03
C GLN A 357 38.59 4.52 8.04
N HIS A 358 39.28 4.20 9.13
CA HIS A 358 38.73 3.36 10.20
C HIS A 358 37.47 3.95 10.84
N MET A 359 37.46 5.27 11.10
CA MET A 359 36.28 5.95 11.64
C MET A 359 35.07 5.91 10.69
N LEU A 360 35.28 5.79 9.39
CA LEU A 360 34.21 5.77 8.38
C LEU A 360 33.79 4.36 7.95
N ALA A 361 34.70 3.39 8.00
CA ALA A 361 34.51 2.02 7.51
C ALA A 361 34.06 1.03 8.60
N ASP A 362 34.59 1.17 9.83
CA ASP A 362 34.13 0.42 11.00
C ASP A 362 32.90 1.11 11.63
#